data_AF-A0AAE3KAD7-F1
#
_entry.id   AF-A0AAE3KAD7-F1
#
_cell.length_a   1.000
_cell.length_b   1.000
_cell.length_c   1.000
_cell.angle_alpha   90.00
_cell.angle_beta   90.00
_cell.angle_gamma   90.00
#
_symmetry.space_group_name_H-M   'P 1'
#
loop_
_entity.id
_entity.type
_entity.pdbx_description
1 polymer ?
#
loop_
_entity_poly.entity_id
_entity_poly.type
_entity_poly.pdbx_seq_one_letter_code
_entity_poly.pdbx_strand_id
1 'polypeptide(L)'
;MNTRAWLLLSGTWLLVACTGTDLTTQPIIFNAEVAAAYQQPDAVLSERRSPLRLADGTTVTDCTAYLAALDHAPVEETTANVTVRVEYRICDTLAVLRDSAAPPGVALPLPAYAEGLRDRLDLRSFPSSLRQLADDYPTAADLPDPMATSISNAVLLIESADWHYRLEVVAVVGTDADAGEDWLVWLTDEALSGSYRDYRLLIISGANEPGYLTATVR
;
A
#
# COMPACT_ATOMS: atom_id res chain seq x y z
N MET A 1 -44.99 -1.04 72.66
CA MET A 1 -45.58 -1.59 71.41
C MET A 1 -45.33 -0.62 70.28
N ASN A 2 -44.91 -1.17 69.14
CA ASN A 2 -44.75 -0.57 67.80
C ASN A 2 -43.47 0.23 67.51
N THR A 3 -42.43 -0.57 67.29
CA THR A 3 -41.33 -0.39 66.33
C THR A 3 -41.84 -0.06 64.92
N ARG A 4 -41.17 0.87 64.22
CA ARG A 4 -41.19 0.96 62.75
C ARG A 4 -39.76 1.07 62.25
N ALA A 5 -39.29 -0.03 61.69
CA ALA A 5 -38.03 -0.18 61.00
C ALA A 5 -38.16 0.36 59.57
N TRP A 6 -37.19 1.17 59.14
CA TRP A 6 -37.04 1.60 57.76
C TRP A 6 -36.04 0.68 57.07
N LEU A 7 -36.51 -0.11 56.11
CA LEU A 7 -35.69 -0.92 55.20
C LEU A 7 -35.27 -0.04 54.02
N LEU A 8 -33.98 0.31 53.96
CA LEU A 8 -33.36 0.89 52.78
C LEU A 8 -33.00 -0.24 51.81
N LEU A 9 -33.69 -0.31 50.68
CA LEU A 9 -33.35 -1.16 49.54
C LEU A 9 -32.25 -0.45 48.73
N SER A 10 -30.98 -0.79 49.00
CA SER A 10 -29.85 -0.47 48.13
C SER A 10 -29.87 -1.39 46.91
N GLY A 11 -30.43 -0.91 45.80
CA GLY A 11 -30.37 -1.56 44.50
C GLY A 11 -28.97 -1.42 43.89
N THR A 12 -28.18 -2.50 43.95
CA THR A 12 -26.88 -2.60 43.30
C THR A 12 -27.11 -2.86 41.81
N TRP A 13 -26.82 -1.86 40.97
CA TRP A 13 -26.82 -1.99 39.52
C TRP A 13 -25.57 -2.77 39.08
N LEU A 14 -25.77 -4.01 38.64
CA LEU A 14 -24.76 -4.78 37.93
C LEU A 14 -24.62 -4.20 36.52
N LEU A 15 -23.59 -3.37 36.31
CA LEU A 15 -23.15 -2.98 34.98
C LEU A 15 -22.48 -4.19 34.32
N VAL A 16 -23.22 -4.88 33.46
CA VAL A 16 -22.67 -5.83 32.50
C VAL A 16 -21.90 -5.02 31.47
N ALA A 17 -20.56 -5.02 31.58
CA ALA A 17 -19.70 -4.52 30.52
C ALA A 17 -19.78 -5.50 29.35
N CYS A 18 -20.52 -5.14 28.31
CA CYS A 18 -20.34 -5.76 27.00
C CYS A 18 -18.91 -5.45 26.54
N THR A 19 -18.00 -6.41 26.66
CA THR A 19 -16.77 -6.42 25.88
C THR A 19 -17.18 -6.60 24.42
N GLY A 20 -17.40 -5.48 23.73
CA GLY A 20 -17.51 -5.47 22.28
C GLY A 20 -16.17 -5.98 21.74
N THR A 21 -16.13 -7.22 21.32
CA THR A 21 -15.09 -7.70 20.42
C THR A 21 -15.22 -6.87 19.15
N ASP A 22 -14.27 -5.97 18.92
CA ASP A 22 -14.10 -5.29 17.64
C ASP A 22 -14.09 -6.36 16.54
N LEU A 23 -15.13 -6.35 15.72
CA LEU A 23 -15.23 -7.22 14.55
C LEU A 23 -14.24 -6.70 13.51
N THR A 24 -12.98 -7.13 13.64
CA THR A 24 -11.88 -7.11 12.68
C THR A 24 -12.05 -6.15 11.48
N THR A 25 -11.67 -4.90 11.70
CA THR A 25 -11.45 -3.83 10.71
C THR A 25 -10.09 -3.94 10.02
N GLN A 26 -9.66 -5.17 9.70
CA GLN A 26 -8.28 -5.42 9.28
C GLN A 26 -8.14 -5.36 7.75
N PRO A 27 -7.06 -4.76 7.22
CA PRO A 27 -6.67 -4.88 5.81
C PRO A 27 -6.52 -6.33 5.35
N ILE A 28 -6.72 -6.57 4.06
CA ILE A 28 -6.34 -7.84 3.42
C ILE A 28 -4.91 -7.69 2.91
N ILE A 29 -3.96 -8.47 3.44
CA ILE A 29 -2.54 -8.37 3.07
C ILE A 29 -2.11 -9.66 2.37
N PHE A 30 -1.57 -9.53 1.15
CA PHE A 30 -1.15 -10.66 0.31
C PHE A 30 0.36 -10.91 0.38
N ASN A 31 1.15 -9.85 0.52
CA ASN A 31 2.59 -9.95 0.56
C ASN A 31 3.06 -10.37 1.96
N ALA A 32 3.88 -11.42 2.03
CA ALA A 32 4.31 -12.01 3.30
C ALA A 32 5.22 -11.09 4.12
N GLU A 33 6.07 -10.29 3.45
CA GLU A 33 6.92 -9.29 4.11
C GLU A 33 6.07 -8.19 4.74
N VAL A 34 5.08 -7.68 3.99
CA VAL A 34 4.13 -6.68 4.49
C VAL A 34 3.30 -7.25 5.64
N ALA A 35 2.82 -8.49 5.53
CA ALA A 35 2.06 -9.14 6.60
C ALA A 35 2.88 -9.29 7.88
N ALA A 36 4.14 -9.70 7.78
CA ALA A 36 5.04 -9.80 8.92
C ALA A 36 5.32 -8.43 9.55
N ALA A 37 5.59 -7.42 8.73
CA ALA A 37 5.85 -6.06 9.17
C ALA A 37 4.64 -5.44 9.90
N TYR A 38 3.44 -5.69 9.38
CA TYR A 38 2.19 -5.19 9.97
C TYR A 38 1.89 -5.77 11.36
N GLN A 39 2.40 -6.96 11.68
CA GLN A 39 2.27 -7.54 13.02
C GLN A 39 3.25 -6.94 14.04
N GLN A 40 4.31 -6.26 13.58
CA GLN A 40 5.36 -5.69 14.44
C GLN A 40 5.75 -4.27 13.97
N PRO A 41 4.78 -3.34 13.87
CA PRO A 41 5.01 -2.05 13.22
C PRO A 41 6.10 -1.23 13.94
N ASP A 42 6.09 -1.18 15.27
CA ASP A 42 7.10 -0.41 16.02
C ASP A 42 8.53 -0.92 15.80
N ALA A 43 8.71 -2.23 15.67
CA ALA A 43 10.01 -2.83 15.41
C ALA A 43 10.52 -2.47 14.00
N VAL A 44 9.65 -2.57 12.99
CA VAL A 44 10.01 -2.21 11.60
C VAL A 44 10.24 -0.70 11.46
N LEU A 45 9.44 0.11 12.15
CA LEU A 45 9.52 1.57 12.05
C LEU A 45 10.78 2.15 12.70
N SER A 46 11.33 1.46 13.70
CA SER A 46 12.56 1.85 14.42
C SER A 46 13.81 1.11 13.94
N GLU A 47 13.66 0.16 13.01
CA GLU A 47 14.78 -0.56 12.41
C GLU A 47 15.70 0.39 11.65
N ARG A 48 17.01 0.24 11.87
CA ARG A 48 18.03 1.01 11.16
C ARG A 48 18.16 0.52 9.72
N ARG A 49 18.07 1.46 8.78
CA ARG A 49 18.17 1.28 7.33
C ARG A 49 19.39 2.01 6.76
N SER A 50 19.70 1.73 5.50
CA SER A 50 20.72 2.46 4.75
C SER A 50 20.36 3.96 4.70
N PRO A 51 21.32 4.88 4.88
CA PRO A 51 21.01 6.32 4.88
C PRO A 51 20.37 6.77 3.57
N LEU A 52 19.24 7.47 3.67
CA LEU A 52 18.52 8.06 2.54
C LEU A 52 18.52 9.58 2.66
N ARG A 53 18.90 10.27 1.58
CA ARG A 53 18.99 11.73 1.56
C ARG A 53 17.77 12.37 0.91
N LEU A 54 17.28 13.46 1.48
CA LEU A 54 16.18 14.26 0.95
C LEU A 54 16.70 15.49 0.20
N ALA A 55 15.85 16.09 -0.63
CA ALA A 55 16.20 17.22 -1.49
C ALA A 55 16.65 18.48 -0.74
N ASP A 56 16.25 18.62 0.54
CA ASP A 56 16.67 19.71 1.43
C ASP A 56 18.04 19.45 2.12
N GLY A 57 18.64 18.28 1.88
CA GLY A 57 19.89 17.85 2.48
C GLY A 57 19.74 17.00 3.75
N THR A 58 18.53 16.83 4.27
CA THR A 58 18.23 15.95 5.42
C THR A 58 18.60 14.51 5.09
N THR A 59 19.13 13.77 6.06
CA THR A 59 19.43 12.34 5.93
C THR A 59 18.68 11.55 6.99
N VAL A 60 17.95 10.53 6.56
CA VAL A 60 17.16 9.65 7.42
C VAL A 60 17.74 8.23 7.40
N THR A 61 17.53 7.48 8.48
CA THR A 61 18.11 6.13 8.66
C THR A 61 17.13 5.11 9.22
N ASP A 62 15.84 5.45 9.30
CA ASP A 62 14.77 4.58 9.77
C ASP A 62 13.44 5.09 9.21
N CYS A 63 12.38 4.27 9.27
CA CYS A 63 11.08 4.65 8.74
C CYS A 63 10.44 5.82 9.49
N THR A 64 10.68 5.94 10.80
CA THR A 64 10.05 6.98 11.62
C THR A 64 10.53 8.37 11.18
N ALA A 65 11.85 8.55 11.05
CA ALA A 65 12.45 9.78 10.55
C ALA A 65 12.10 10.02 9.08
N TYR A 66 12.07 8.96 8.26
CA TYR A 66 11.68 9.06 6.85
C TYR A 66 10.26 9.59 6.67
N LEU A 67 9.27 8.94 7.29
CA LEU A 67 7.86 9.31 7.16
C LEU A 67 7.59 10.73 7.69
N ALA A 68 8.25 11.13 8.78
CA ALA A 68 8.13 12.48 9.32
C ALA A 68 8.76 13.56 8.41
N ALA A 69 9.78 13.20 7.63
CA ALA A 69 10.52 14.15 6.81
C ALA A 69 9.94 14.32 5.39
N LEU A 70 9.16 13.35 4.89
CA LEU A 70 8.51 13.43 3.57
C LEU A 70 7.51 14.59 3.46
N ASP A 71 6.93 15.05 4.57
CA ASP A 71 6.06 16.23 4.62
C ASP A 71 6.81 17.55 4.28
N HIS A 72 8.15 17.53 4.32
CA HIS A 72 9.00 18.71 4.15
C HIS A 72 9.80 18.68 2.85
N ALA A 73 10.34 17.52 2.48
CA ALA A 73 11.13 17.37 1.26
C ALA A 73 11.00 15.96 0.67
N PRO A 74 10.90 15.82 -0.66
CA PRO A 74 10.96 14.51 -1.30
C PRO A 74 12.38 13.93 -1.19
N VAL A 75 12.48 12.63 -1.46
CA VAL A 75 13.77 11.96 -1.60
C VAL A 75 14.59 12.62 -2.72
N GLU A 76 15.88 12.85 -2.48
CA GLU A 76 16.79 13.39 -3.51
C GLU A 76 16.96 12.35 -4.62
N GLU A 77 16.69 12.72 -5.87
CA GLU A 77 16.73 11.82 -7.02
C GLU A 77 18.20 11.54 -7.44
N THR A 78 18.82 10.55 -6.79
CA THR A 78 20.18 10.07 -7.10
C THR A 78 20.19 8.56 -7.24
N THR A 79 21.13 8.00 -8.02
CA THR A 79 21.28 6.54 -8.19
C THR A 79 21.49 5.81 -6.86
N ALA A 80 22.20 6.43 -5.91
CA ALA A 80 22.39 5.88 -4.57
C ALA A 80 21.06 5.80 -3.80
N ASN A 81 20.31 6.89 -3.76
CA ASN A 81 19.01 6.93 -3.08
C ASN A 81 17.98 6.02 -3.72
N VAL A 82 17.94 5.94 -5.05
CA VAL A 82 17.07 5.00 -5.78
C VAL A 82 17.28 3.56 -5.32
N THR A 83 18.54 3.16 -5.14
CA THR A 83 18.87 1.80 -4.66
C THR A 83 18.40 1.59 -3.22
N VAL A 84 18.57 2.61 -2.37
CA VAL A 84 18.17 2.55 -0.95
C VAL A 84 16.65 2.61 -0.77
N ARG A 85 15.92 3.31 -1.65
CA ARG A 85 14.45 3.49 -1.57
C ARG A 85 13.68 2.18 -1.49
N VAL A 86 14.21 1.08 -2.05
CA VAL A 86 13.58 -0.25 -1.92
C VAL A 86 13.40 -0.66 -0.46
N GLU A 87 14.36 -0.32 0.42
CA GLU A 87 14.30 -0.60 1.86
C GLU A 87 13.22 0.21 2.58
N TYR A 88 12.82 1.35 2.00
CA TYR A 88 11.85 2.29 2.58
C TYR A 88 10.43 2.10 2.06
N ARG A 89 10.23 1.33 0.98
CA ARG A 89 8.90 1.02 0.44
C ARG A 89 7.99 0.34 1.48
N ILE A 90 8.56 -0.43 2.39
CA ILE A 90 7.81 -1.01 3.52
C ILE A 90 7.30 0.07 4.47
N CYS A 91 8.05 1.15 4.68
CA CYS A 91 7.66 2.28 5.50
C CYS A 91 6.41 2.97 4.92
N ASP A 92 6.41 3.24 3.62
CA ASP A 92 5.27 3.85 2.91
C ASP A 92 4.03 2.97 3.02
N THR A 93 4.21 1.66 2.90
CA THR A 93 3.13 0.67 2.97
C THR A 93 2.51 0.63 4.37
N LEU A 94 3.34 0.56 5.42
CA LEU A 94 2.87 0.59 6.81
C LEU A 94 2.18 1.91 7.16
N ALA A 95 2.66 3.03 6.61
CA ALA A 95 2.04 4.33 6.83
C ALA A 95 0.60 4.38 6.29
N VAL A 96 0.32 3.74 5.15
CA VAL A 96 -1.07 3.61 4.65
C VAL A 96 -1.87 2.63 5.51
N LEU A 97 -1.32 1.44 5.77
CA LEU A 97 -2.03 0.36 6.48
C LEU A 97 -2.45 0.73 7.90
N ARG A 98 -1.69 1.58 8.60
CA ARG A 98 -2.00 2.00 9.97
C ARG A 98 -3.28 2.81 10.06
N ASP A 99 -3.56 3.61 9.02
CA ASP A 99 -4.68 4.55 9.00
C ASP A 99 -5.86 4.00 8.16
N SER A 100 -5.79 2.72 7.78
CA SER A 100 -6.73 2.04 6.89
C SER A 100 -7.77 1.20 7.65
N ALA A 101 -8.96 1.09 7.08
CA ALA A 101 -10.00 0.17 7.54
C ALA A 101 -9.99 -1.15 6.75
N ALA A 102 -10.85 -2.09 7.15
CA ALA A 102 -11.15 -3.26 6.32
C ALA A 102 -11.80 -2.80 5.00
N PRO A 103 -11.48 -3.45 3.87
CA PRO A 103 -12.15 -3.16 2.62
C PRO A 103 -13.64 -3.55 2.70
N PRO A 104 -14.54 -2.79 2.05
CA PRO A 104 -15.99 -3.01 2.12
C PRO A 104 -16.48 -4.22 1.30
N GLY A 105 -15.59 -4.87 0.54
CA GLY A 105 -15.90 -5.94 -0.40
C GLY A 105 -15.47 -7.34 0.03
N VAL A 106 -15.79 -8.32 -0.82
CA VAL A 106 -15.28 -9.69 -0.69
C VAL A 106 -13.96 -9.77 -1.45
N ALA A 107 -12.95 -10.37 -0.82
CA ALA A 107 -11.66 -10.61 -1.45
C ALA A 107 -11.83 -11.33 -2.80
N LEU A 108 -11.25 -10.77 -3.85
CA LEU A 108 -11.15 -11.42 -5.16
C LEU A 108 -10.16 -12.60 -5.11
N PRO A 109 -10.28 -13.58 -6.02
CA PRO A 109 -9.20 -14.54 -6.26
C PRO A 109 -7.90 -13.81 -6.62
N LEU A 110 -6.75 -14.27 -6.12
CA LEU A 110 -5.46 -13.57 -6.27
C LEU A 110 -5.14 -13.13 -7.72
N PRO A 111 -5.31 -13.97 -8.77
CA PRO A 111 -5.07 -13.56 -10.16
C PRO A 111 -5.91 -12.37 -10.63
N ALA A 112 -7.12 -12.21 -10.10
CA ALA A 112 -8.04 -11.15 -10.54
C ALA A 112 -7.51 -9.74 -10.23
N TYR A 113 -6.70 -9.57 -9.19
CA TYR A 113 -6.04 -8.29 -8.90
C TYR A 113 -5.05 -7.93 -10.01
N ALA A 114 -4.20 -8.88 -10.43
CA ALA A 114 -3.23 -8.67 -11.50
C ALA A 114 -3.90 -8.51 -12.87
N GLU A 115 -5.01 -9.23 -13.12
CA GLU A 115 -5.85 -9.01 -14.31
C GLU A 115 -6.42 -7.59 -14.31
N GLY A 116 -6.92 -7.11 -13.17
CA GLY A 116 -7.35 -5.72 -13.00
C GLY A 116 -6.24 -4.71 -13.30
N LEU A 117 -5.03 -4.94 -12.81
CA LEU A 117 -3.88 -4.11 -13.17
C LEU A 117 -3.60 -4.14 -14.67
N ARG A 118 -3.63 -5.33 -15.29
CA ARG A 118 -3.31 -5.48 -16.72
C ARG A 118 -4.31 -4.74 -17.60
N ASP A 119 -5.59 -4.94 -17.31
CA ASP A 119 -6.69 -4.57 -18.19
C ASP A 119 -7.20 -3.15 -17.94
N ARG A 120 -6.91 -2.58 -16.77
CA ARG A 120 -7.56 -1.33 -16.33
C ARG A 120 -6.60 -0.28 -15.76
N LEU A 121 -5.40 -0.62 -15.31
CA LEU A 121 -4.47 0.41 -14.81
C LEU A 121 -4.06 1.36 -15.93
N ASP A 122 -4.41 2.64 -15.77
CA ASP A 122 -3.95 3.70 -16.65
C ASP A 122 -2.48 4.00 -16.35
N LEU A 123 -1.60 3.52 -17.22
CA LEU A 123 -0.14 3.68 -17.13
C LEU A 123 0.30 5.15 -17.20
N ARG A 124 -0.58 6.08 -17.61
CA ARG A 124 -0.31 7.52 -17.61
C ARG A 124 -0.56 8.18 -16.25
N SER A 125 -1.20 7.49 -15.31
CA SER A 125 -1.60 8.11 -14.03
C SER A 125 -0.44 8.26 -13.04
N PHE A 126 0.68 7.57 -13.26
CA PHE A 126 1.85 7.61 -12.39
C PHE A 126 3.14 7.79 -13.21
N PRO A 127 4.22 8.33 -12.61
CA PRO A 127 5.53 8.36 -13.23
C PRO A 127 6.10 6.93 -13.35
N SER A 128 6.47 6.55 -14.57
CA SER A 128 7.21 5.33 -14.89
C SER A 128 7.92 5.50 -16.23
N SER A 129 8.88 4.65 -16.52
CA SER A 129 9.52 4.59 -17.83
C SER A 129 8.57 4.09 -18.93
N LEU A 130 7.48 3.39 -18.59
CA LEU A 130 6.39 3.01 -19.53
C LEU A 130 5.60 4.22 -20.04
N ARG A 131 5.71 5.40 -19.40
CA ARG A 131 4.89 6.57 -19.75
C ARG A 131 5.00 6.97 -21.23
N GLN A 132 6.15 6.72 -21.86
CA GLN A 132 6.35 7.01 -23.28
C GLN A 132 5.47 6.17 -24.20
N LEU A 133 5.13 4.94 -23.80
CA LEU A 133 4.22 4.06 -24.52
C LEU A 133 2.77 4.28 -24.08
N ALA A 134 2.57 4.73 -22.84
CA ALA A 134 1.26 4.87 -22.23
C ALA A 134 0.32 5.87 -22.93
N ASP A 135 0.86 6.84 -23.67
CA ASP A 135 0.07 7.81 -24.43
C ASP A 135 -0.73 7.13 -25.56
N ASP A 136 -0.13 6.14 -26.22
CA ASP A 136 -0.76 5.34 -27.28
C ASP A 136 -1.42 4.07 -26.74
N TYR A 137 -0.91 3.53 -25.62
CA TYR A 137 -1.32 2.26 -25.01
C TYR A 137 -1.60 2.45 -23.52
N PRO A 138 -2.80 2.94 -23.14
CA PRO A 138 -3.08 3.34 -21.77
C PRO A 138 -2.99 2.21 -20.75
N THR A 139 -3.15 0.95 -21.17
CA THR A 139 -3.13 -0.22 -20.28
C THR A 139 -2.06 -1.22 -20.71
N ALA A 140 -1.67 -2.11 -19.78
CA ALA A 140 -0.70 -3.16 -20.09
C ALA A 140 -1.26 -4.21 -21.07
N ALA A 141 -2.58 -4.38 -21.15
CA ALA A 141 -3.24 -5.27 -22.10
C ALA A 141 -3.02 -4.82 -23.56
N ASP A 142 -2.81 -3.52 -23.78
CA ASP A 142 -2.69 -2.92 -25.12
C ASP A 142 -1.23 -2.76 -25.57
N LEU A 143 -0.25 -3.05 -24.70
CA LEU A 143 1.16 -2.81 -25.02
C LEU A 143 1.62 -3.62 -26.24
N PRO A 144 2.35 -2.99 -27.18
CA PRO A 144 2.80 -3.67 -28.40
C PRO A 144 4.01 -4.58 -28.13
N ASP A 145 4.23 -5.54 -29.02
CA ASP A 145 5.50 -6.28 -29.07
C ASP A 145 6.69 -5.30 -29.15
N PRO A 146 7.81 -5.56 -28.43
CA PRO A 146 8.13 -6.80 -27.73
C PRO A 146 7.75 -6.81 -26.23
N MET A 147 6.82 -5.97 -25.78
CA MET A 147 6.38 -5.94 -24.37
C MET A 147 5.48 -7.14 -24.06
N ALA A 148 6.04 -8.16 -23.42
CA ALA A 148 5.28 -9.33 -22.97
C ALA A 148 4.68 -9.08 -21.59
N THR A 149 3.43 -9.52 -21.37
CA THR A 149 2.79 -9.47 -20.05
C THR A 149 2.56 -10.88 -19.49
N SER A 150 2.74 -11.05 -18.19
CA SER A 150 2.40 -12.30 -17.49
C SER A 150 1.83 -12.04 -16.10
N ILE A 151 1.02 -12.98 -15.62
CA ILE A 151 0.32 -12.88 -14.34
C ILE A 151 0.70 -14.07 -13.46
N SER A 152 1.02 -13.77 -12.19
CA SER A 152 1.28 -14.77 -11.16
C SER A 152 0.71 -14.29 -9.83
N ASN A 153 -0.35 -14.94 -9.33
CA ASN A 153 -1.11 -14.47 -8.18
C ASN A 153 -1.50 -12.99 -8.34
N ALA A 154 -1.25 -12.15 -7.34
CA ALA A 154 -1.52 -10.72 -7.36
C ALA A 154 -0.39 -9.89 -8.02
N VAL A 155 0.42 -10.50 -8.89
CA VAL A 155 1.55 -9.87 -9.58
C VAL A 155 1.31 -9.82 -11.09
N LEU A 156 1.44 -8.61 -11.65
CA LEU A 156 1.57 -8.37 -13.08
C LEU A 156 3.05 -8.10 -13.40
N LEU A 157 3.59 -8.86 -14.35
CA LEU A 157 4.90 -8.62 -14.94
C LEU A 157 4.72 -8.08 -16.36
N ILE A 158 5.53 -7.07 -16.71
CA ILE A 158 5.65 -6.54 -18.08
C ILE A 158 7.14 -6.54 -18.39
N GLU A 159 7.55 -7.20 -19.47
CA GLU A 159 8.96 -7.44 -19.76
C GLU A 159 9.27 -7.26 -21.24
N SER A 160 10.48 -6.76 -21.52
CA SER A 160 11.11 -6.78 -22.84
C SER A 160 12.58 -7.18 -22.71
N ALA A 161 13.34 -7.11 -23.80
CA ALA A 161 14.77 -7.38 -23.76
C ALA A 161 15.56 -6.40 -22.87
N ASP A 162 15.05 -5.17 -22.70
CA ASP A 162 15.76 -4.09 -22.01
C ASP A 162 15.09 -3.64 -20.71
N TRP A 163 13.83 -4.00 -20.49
CA TRP A 163 13.01 -3.48 -19.39
C TRP A 163 12.29 -4.59 -18.64
N HIS A 164 12.22 -4.41 -17.32
CA HIS A 164 11.46 -5.26 -16.41
C HIS A 164 10.58 -4.38 -15.52
N TYR A 165 9.28 -4.65 -15.56
CA TYR A 165 8.28 -4.02 -14.70
C TYR A 165 7.57 -5.08 -13.90
N ARG A 166 7.37 -4.80 -12.62
CA ARG A 166 6.61 -5.64 -11.72
C ARG A 166 5.66 -4.80 -10.89
N LEU A 167 4.37 -5.08 -11.02
CA LEU A 167 3.32 -4.50 -10.20
C LEU A 167 2.72 -5.61 -9.34
N GLU A 168 2.88 -5.52 -8.03
CA GLU A 168 2.34 -6.47 -7.07
C GLU A 168 1.32 -5.78 -6.17
N VAL A 169 0.07 -6.26 -6.17
CA VAL A 169 -0.88 -5.85 -5.14
C VAL A 169 -0.45 -6.50 -3.83
N VAL A 170 0.03 -5.69 -2.90
CA VAL A 170 0.54 -6.15 -1.60
C VAL A 170 -0.53 -6.17 -0.52
N ALA A 171 -1.54 -5.29 -0.64
CA ALA A 171 -2.68 -5.24 0.26
C ALA A 171 -3.90 -4.57 -0.40
N VAL A 172 -5.07 -4.83 0.17
CA VAL A 172 -6.34 -4.17 -0.12
C VAL A 172 -6.88 -3.58 1.18
N VAL A 173 -7.22 -2.30 1.12
CA VAL A 173 -7.67 -1.51 2.28
C VAL A 173 -8.99 -0.82 1.98
N GLY A 174 -9.75 -0.47 3.02
CA GLY A 174 -10.84 0.48 2.91
C GLY A 174 -10.38 1.88 3.33
N THR A 175 -10.82 2.91 2.62
CA THR A 175 -10.67 4.32 3.05
C THR A 175 -11.99 4.82 3.65
N ASP A 176 -11.90 5.47 4.80
CA ASP A 176 -13.04 6.03 5.55
C ASP A 176 -13.62 7.26 4.83
N ALA A 177 -14.26 7.08 3.67
CA ALA A 177 -15.20 8.06 3.09
C ALA A 177 -16.03 7.52 1.92
N ASP A 178 -15.45 6.74 1.00
CA ASP A 178 -16.00 6.63 -0.37
C ASP A 178 -16.41 5.21 -0.81
N ALA A 179 -16.64 4.28 0.14
CA ALA A 179 -17.17 2.93 -0.11
C ALA A 179 -16.40 2.05 -1.12
N GLY A 180 -15.25 2.51 -1.61
CA GLY A 180 -14.35 1.78 -2.50
C GLY A 180 -13.29 0.99 -1.75
N GLU A 181 -12.75 -0.02 -2.42
CA GLU A 181 -11.51 -0.67 -1.98
C GLU A 181 -10.32 0.01 -2.65
N ASP A 182 -9.25 0.23 -1.87
CA ASP A 182 -8.01 0.78 -2.36
C ASP A 182 -6.96 -0.33 -2.44
N TRP A 183 -6.27 -0.43 -3.56
CA TRP A 183 -5.19 -1.39 -3.74
C TRP A 183 -3.85 -0.71 -3.48
N LEU A 184 -3.06 -1.31 -2.58
CA LEU A 184 -1.67 -0.94 -2.36
C LEU A 184 -0.80 -1.78 -3.28
N VAL A 185 -0.10 -1.13 -4.19
CA VAL A 185 0.65 -1.81 -5.25
C VAL A 185 2.12 -1.41 -5.19
N TRP A 186 3.00 -2.40 -5.04
CA TRP A 186 4.43 -2.19 -5.19
C TRP A 186 4.79 -2.17 -6.67
N LEU A 187 5.35 -1.04 -7.12
CA LEU A 187 5.96 -0.90 -8.43
C LEU A 187 7.47 -1.14 -8.31
N THR A 188 7.98 -1.95 -9.24
CA THR A 188 9.38 -2.03 -9.63
C THR A 188 9.45 -1.70 -11.12
N ASP A 189 10.30 -0.75 -11.48
CA ASP A 189 10.53 -0.28 -12.85
C ASP A 189 12.04 -0.23 -13.10
N GLU A 190 12.57 -1.17 -13.89
CA GLU A 190 14.01 -1.34 -14.05
C GLU A 190 14.42 -1.51 -15.51
N ALA A 191 15.52 -0.84 -15.87
CA ALA A 191 16.29 -1.18 -17.06
C ALA A 191 17.24 -2.34 -16.74
N LEU A 192 17.20 -3.41 -17.52
CA LEU A 192 18.02 -4.62 -17.34
C LEU A 192 19.53 -4.35 -17.53
N SER A 193 19.88 -3.25 -18.21
CA SER A 193 21.26 -2.74 -18.29
C SER A 193 21.80 -2.21 -16.95
N GLY A 194 20.93 -1.99 -15.97
CA GLY A 194 21.25 -1.37 -14.68
C GLY A 194 21.34 0.16 -14.71
N SER A 195 21.03 0.81 -15.83
CA SER A 195 21.10 2.27 -15.95
C SER A 195 19.97 3.02 -15.26
N TYR A 196 18.90 2.32 -14.90
CA TYR A 196 17.70 2.91 -14.31
C TYR A 196 17.00 1.88 -13.43
N ARG A 197 16.51 2.34 -12.27
CA ARG A 197 15.64 1.60 -11.36
C ARG A 197 14.70 2.60 -10.68
N ASP A 198 13.51 2.17 -10.32
CA ASP A 198 12.60 2.93 -9.46
C ASP A 198 11.70 1.96 -8.69
N TYR A 199 11.48 2.30 -7.42
CA TYR A 199 10.69 1.50 -6.49
C TYR A 199 9.70 2.42 -5.78
N ARG A 200 8.40 2.16 -5.96
CA ARG A 200 7.35 3.02 -5.41
C ARG A 200 6.23 2.19 -4.79
N LEU A 201 5.52 2.82 -3.85
CA LEU A 201 4.18 2.42 -3.50
C LEU A 201 3.20 3.22 -4.36
N LEU A 202 2.33 2.51 -5.05
CA LEU A 202 1.18 3.07 -5.74
C LEU A 202 -0.08 2.82 -4.91
N ILE A 203 -0.96 3.80 -4.83
CA ILE A 203 -2.30 3.69 -4.24
C ILE A 203 -3.31 3.82 -5.36
N ILE A 204 -4.06 2.75 -5.64
CA ILE A 204 -5.16 2.74 -6.61
C ILE A 204 -6.45 2.85 -5.82
N SER A 205 -7.11 4.01 -5.87
CA SER A 205 -8.34 4.23 -5.12
C SER A 205 -9.58 3.79 -5.89
N GLY A 206 -10.58 3.27 -5.17
CA GLY A 206 -11.86 2.85 -5.76
C GLY A 206 -11.72 1.75 -6.81
N ALA A 207 -10.87 0.75 -6.56
CA ALA A 207 -10.51 -0.26 -7.56
C ALA A 207 -11.67 -1.19 -7.97
N ASN A 208 -12.72 -1.24 -7.14
CA ASN A 208 -14.00 -1.90 -7.41
C ASN A 208 -14.93 -1.10 -8.35
N GLU A 209 -14.68 0.19 -8.56
CA GLU A 209 -15.47 1.02 -9.48
C GLU A 209 -15.17 0.63 -10.93
N PRO A 210 -16.12 0.73 -11.88
CA PRO A 210 -15.86 0.44 -13.29
C PRO A 210 -14.95 1.49 -13.95
N GLY A 211 -14.25 1.09 -15.02
CA GLY A 211 -13.40 1.99 -15.82
C GLY A 211 -11.90 1.85 -15.51
N TYR A 212 -11.12 2.85 -15.90
CA TYR A 212 -9.68 2.87 -15.65
C TYR A 212 -9.39 2.97 -14.16
N LEU A 213 -8.41 2.17 -13.72
CA LEU A 213 -7.77 2.30 -12.42
C LEU A 213 -6.71 3.39 -12.53
N THR A 214 -6.76 4.37 -11.63
CA THR A 214 -5.74 5.43 -11.54
C THR A 214 -4.96 5.27 -10.25
N ALA A 215 -3.65 5.25 -10.36
CA ALA A 215 -2.71 5.23 -9.25
C ALA A 215 -2.21 6.63 -8.88
N THR A 216 -2.01 6.86 -7.58
CA THR A 216 -1.19 7.94 -7.03
C THR A 216 0.09 7.37 -6.43
N VAL A 217 1.17 8.15 -6.42
CA VAL A 217 2.45 7.75 -5.81
C VAL A 217 2.49 8.24 -4.38
N ARG A 218 2.96 7.36 -3.48
CA ARG A 218 3.40 7.74 -2.15
C ARG A 218 4.93 7.75 -2.09
#